data_AF-A0A846I6G5-F1
#
_entry.id   AF-A0A846I6G5-F1
#
_cell.length_a   1.000
_cell.length_b   1.000
_cell.length_c   1.000
_cell.angle_alpha   90.00
_cell.angle_beta   90.00
_cell.angle_gamma   90.00
#
_symmetry.space_group_name_H-M   'P 1'
#
loop_
_entity.id
_entity.type
_entity.pdbx_description
1 polymer ?
#
loop_
_entity_poly.entity_id
_entity_poly.type
_entity_poly.pdbx_seq_one_letter_code
_entity_poly.pdbx_strand_id
1 'polypeptide(L)' 'MKDSIKLEIITEDRLGMVLDILNALYNENMDIKSLEVFPKKIYIKINKKSSYNKSMLIKKI' A
#
# COMPACT_ATOMS: atom_id res chain seq x y z
N MET A 1 14.84 -8.33 12.58
CA MET A 1 13.53 -7.78 12.17
C MET A 1 13.55 -7.59 10.66
N LYS A 2 12.59 -8.12 9.89
CA LYS A 2 12.52 -7.88 8.43
C LYS A 2 12.24 -6.40 8.17
N ASP A 3 13.01 -5.78 7.28
CA ASP A 3 12.78 -4.41 6.83
C ASP A 3 11.39 -4.25 6.23
N SER A 4 10.74 -3.12 6.53
CA SER A 4 9.40 -2.81 6.02
C SER A 4 9.28 -1.34 5.65
N ILE A 5 8.49 -1.06 4.62
CA ILE A 5 8.16 0.30 4.18
C ILE A 5 6.74 0.61 4.67
N LYS A 6 6.54 1.81 5.22
CA LYS A 6 5.20 2.35 5.49
C LYS A 6 4.81 3.29 4.35
N LEU A 7 3.64 3.06 3.78
CA LEU A 7 2.97 3.93 2.83
C LEU A 7 1.79 4.60 3.50
N GLU A 8 1.56 5.85 3.13
CA GLU A 8 0.37 6.62 3.45
C GLU A 8 -0.29 6.98 2.13
N ILE A 9 -1.55 6.61 1.98
CA ILE A 9 -2.38 6.93 0.84
C ILE A 9 -3.45 7.89 1.33
N ILE A 10 -3.49 9.09 0.77
CA ILE A 10 -4.58 10.03 0.96
C ILE A 10 -5.58 9.78 -0.18
N THR A 11 -6.84 9.58 0.16
CA THR A 11 -7.88 9.19 -0.80
C THR A 11 -9.23 9.78 -0.41
N GLU A 12 -10.21 9.70 -1.30
CA GLU A 12 -11.59 10.02 -0.99
C GLU A 12 -12.30 8.79 -0.41
N ASP A 13 -13.19 9.00 0.55
CA ASP A 13 -13.99 7.93 1.12
C ASP A 13 -15.02 7.45 0.09
N ARG A 14 -14.73 6.31 -0.54
CA ARG A 14 -15.65 5.65 -1.48
C ARG A 14 -15.77 4.16 -1.20
N LEU A 15 -16.95 3.62 -1.51
CA LEU A 15 -17.16 2.18 -1.49
C LEU A 15 -16.14 1.49 -2.41
N GLY A 16 -15.55 0.40 -1.91
CA GLY A 16 -14.57 -0.38 -2.65
C GLY A 16 -13.15 0.18 -2.69
N MET A 17 -12.86 1.36 -2.12
CA MET A 17 -11.51 1.96 -2.19
C MET A 17 -10.40 1.03 -1.68
N VAL A 18 -10.69 0.30 -0.59
CA VAL A 18 -9.74 -0.62 0.02
C VAL A 18 -9.45 -1.79 -0.91
N LEU A 19 -10.48 -2.33 -1.58
CA LEU A 19 -10.33 -3.42 -2.53
C LEU A 19 -9.50 -2.99 -3.74
N ASP A 20 -9.74 -1.80 -4.26
CA ASP A 20 -8.99 -1.27 -5.41
C ASP A 20 -7.50 -1.09 -5.07
N ILE A 21 -7.19 -0.57 -3.88
CA ILE A 21 -5.82 -0.44 -3.39
C ILE A 21 -5.17 -1.81 -3.21
N LEU A 22 -5.87 -2.77 -2.59
CA LEU A 22 -5.35 -4.12 -2.41
C LEU A 22 -5.07 -4.79 -3.76
N ASN A 23 -5.99 -4.66 -4.73
CA ASN A 23 -5.80 -5.19 -6.09
C ASN A 23 -4.54 -4.60 -6.75
N ALA A 24 -4.34 -3.28 -6.68
CA ALA A 24 -3.15 -2.64 -7.23
C ALA A 24 -1.85 -3.17 -6.59
N LEU A 25 -1.84 -3.34 -5.26
CA LEU A 25 -0.66 -3.84 -4.53
C LEU A 25 -0.37 -5.32 -4.83
N TYR A 26 -1.40 -6.17 -4.86
CA TYR A 26 -1.25 -7.59 -5.14
C TYR A 26 -0.83 -7.88 -6.59
N ASN A 27 -1.34 -7.10 -7.56
CA ASN A 27 -0.91 -7.19 -8.96
C ASN A 27 0.59 -6.91 -9.12
N GLU A 28 1.19 -6.16 -8.20
CA GLU A 28 2.62 -5.86 -8.17
C GLU A 28 3.40 -6.82 -7.24
N ASN A 29 2.80 -7.94 -6.81
CA ASN A 29 3.40 -8.95 -5.92
C ASN A 29 3.92 -8.40 -4.58
N MET A 30 3.30 -7.31 -4.10
CA MET A 30 3.65 -6.70 -2.82
C MET A 30 3.13 -7.53 -1.66
N ASP A 31 4.02 -7.81 -0.71
CA ASP A 31 3.70 -8.58 0.49
C ASP A 31 3.30 -7.61 1.62
N ILE A 32 2.00 -7.50 1.84
CA ILE A 32 1.40 -6.58 2.81
C ILE A 32 1.48 -7.20 4.20
N LYS A 33 2.13 -6.50 5.12
CA LYS A 33 2.26 -6.87 6.52
C LYS A 33 1.10 -6.36 7.37
N SER A 34 0.61 -5.17 7.10
CA SER A 34 -0.57 -4.61 7.75
C SER A 34 -1.23 -3.53 6.89
N LEU A 35 -2.52 -3.35 7.09
CA LEU A 35 -3.37 -2.34 6.45
C LEU A 35 -4.24 -1.72 7.53
N GLU A 36 -4.19 -0.39 7.64
CA GLU A 36 -5.02 0.38 8.58
C GLU A 36 -5.82 1.41 7.78
N VAL A 37 -7.14 1.38 7.91
CA VAL A 37 -8.07 2.21 7.15
C VAL A 37 -8.68 3.25 8.09
N PHE A 38 -8.61 4.51 7.69
CA PHE A 38 -9.19 5.65 8.37
C PHE A 38 -9.99 6.48 7.37
N PRO A 39 -10.86 7.40 7.82
CA PRO A 39 -11.49 8.37 6.92
C PRO A 39 -10.43 9.12 6.11
N LYS A 40 -10.59 9.14 4.79
CA LYS A 40 -9.74 9.79 3.78
C LYS A 40 -8.29 9.34 3.71
N LYS A 41 -7.90 8.30 4.45
CA LYS A 41 -6.50 7.86 4.47
C LYS A 41 -6.34 6.38 4.80
N ILE A 42 -5.34 5.77 4.19
CA ILE A 42 -4.99 4.37 4.41
C ILE A 42 -3.49 4.29 4.66
N TYR A 43 -3.10 3.56 5.70
CA TYR A 43 -1.71 3.21 5.95
C TYR A 43 -1.47 1.76 5.60
N ILE A 44 -0.39 1.49 4.86
CA ILE A 44 0.01 0.13 4.49
C ILE A 44 1.44 -0.07 4.94
N LYS A 45 1.70 -1.19 5.61
CA LYS A 45 3.04 -1.68 5.88
C LYS A 45 3.34 -2.81 4.91
N ILE A 46 4.40 -2.67 4.13
CA ILE A 46 4.82 -3.65 3.12
C ILE A 46 6.17 -4.22 3.53
N ASN A 47 6.36 -5.53 3.39
CA ASN A 47 7.66 -6.16 3.57
C ASN A 47 8.60 -5.71 2.44
N LYS A 48 9.77 -5.17 2.79
CA LYS A 48 10.74 -4.69 1.83
C LYS A 48 11.37 -5.90 1.12
N LYS A 49 11.11 -6.04 -0.18
CA LYS A 49 11.96 -6.84 -1.08
C LYS A 49 13.06 -5.94 -1.62
N SER A 50 14.23 -6.52 -1.92
CA SER A 50 15.39 -5.79 -2.46
C SER A 50 15.07 -4.99 -3.74
N SER A 51 14.03 -5.40 -4.47
CA SER A 51 13.57 -4.79 -5.73
C SER A 51 12.62 -3.59 -5.57
N TYR A 52 12.06 -3.32 -4.39
CA TYR A 52 11.10 -2.23 -4.22
C TYR A 52 11.80 -0.90 -3.98
N ASN A 53 11.81 -0.03 -4.99
CA ASN A 53 12.19 1.37 -4.85
C ASN A 53 10.94 2.21 -4.54
N LYS A 54 11.00 3.05 -3.50
CA LYS A 54 9.86 3.83 -2.97
C LYS A 54 9.18 4.69 -4.05
N SER A 55 9.95 5.17 -5.02
CA SER A 55 9.47 5.95 -6.17
C SER A 55 8.60 5.16 -7.15
N MET A 56 8.79 3.85 -7.24
CA MET A 56 8.04 2.97 -8.14
C MET A 56 6.64 2.67 -7.59
N LEU A 57 6.48 2.65 -6.26
CA LEU A 57 5.20 2.45 -5.58
C LEU A 57 4.26 3.66 -5.71
N ILE A 58 4.80 4.88 -5.63
CA ILE A 58 3.99 6.12 -5.60
C ILE A 58 3.36 6.45 -6.97
N LYS A 59 4.00 6.05 -8.09
CA LYS A 59 3.50 6.39 -9.44
C LYS A 59 2.30 5.55 -9.90
N LYS A 60 1.93 4.50 -9.17
CA LYS A 60 0.99 3.46 -9.62
C LYS A 60 -0.28 3.37 -8.78
N ILE A 61 -0.36 4.14 -7.70
CA ILE A 61 -1.54 4.31 -6.84
C ILE A 61 -2.08 5.71 -7.13
#